data_AF-A0A7S3WVE0-F1
#
_entry.id   AF-A0A7S3WVE0-F1
#
_cell.length_a   1.000
_cell.length_b   1.000
_cell.length_c   1.000
_cell.angle_alpha   90.00
_cell.angle_beta   90.00
_cell.angle_gamma   90.00
#
_symmetry.space_group_name_H-M   'P 1'
#
loop_
_entity.id
_entity.type
_entity.pdbx_description
1 polymer ?
#
loop_
_entity_poly.entity_id
_entity_poly.type
_entity_poly.pdbx_seq_one_letter_code
_entity_poly.pdbx_strand_id
1 'polypeptide(L)'
;PLHEALERGAQTPAEGAFVREFGGALDAARAELRQWQESGERAHLHSAWALYMGLFRAVSPRQAALTSLDLASVSPRLLGATALELAVPGTYEPQAPLVTISGFRPRLSVIASKQRPRRVMLAGDDR
;
A
#
# COMPACT_ATOMS: atom_id res chain seq x y z
N PRO A 1 14.00 8.72 1.02
CA PRO A 1 13.33 7.40 1.14
C PRO A 1 11.93 7.31 0.50
N LEU A 2 10.93 8.13 0.88
CA LEU A 2 9.56 8.00 0.31
C LEU A 2 9.47 8.47 -1.14
N HIS A 3 10.22 9.50 -1.52
CA HIS A 3 10.36 9.90 -2.93
C HIS A 3 11.05 8.85 -3.78
N GLU A 4 12.15 8.26 -3.29
CA GLU A 4 12.83 7.14 -3.95
C GLU A 4 11.88 5.93 -4.11
N ALA A 5 10.97 5.71 -3.16
CA ALA A 5 9.97 4.65 -3.27
C ALA A 5 8.99 4.88 -4.43
N LEU A 6 8.65 6.14 -4.74
CA LEU A 6 7.82 6.49 -5.89
C LEU A 6 8.58 6.38 -7.21
N GLU A 7 9.87 6.72 -7.22
CA GLU A 7 10.76 6.60 -8.40
C GLU A 7 10.95 5.15 -8.85
N ARG A 8 10.83 4.17 -7.95
CA ARG A 8 10.83 2.73 -8.30
C ARG A 8 9.64 2.32 -9.19
N GLY A 9 8.65 3.19 -9.34
CA GLY A 9 7.48 2.97 -10.18
C GLY A 9 6.38 2.18 -9.49
N ALA A 10 5.15 2.37 -9.98
CA ALA A 10 3.98 1.67 -9.49
C ALA A 10 4.02 0.18 -9.88
N GLN A 11 3.82 -0.69 -8.90
CA GLN A 11 3.79 -2.15 -9.07
C GLN A 11 2.37 -2.71 -9.05
N THR A 12 1.40 -1.91 -8.57
CA THR A 12 0.00 -2.30 -8.43
C THR A 12 -0.92 -1.26 -9.07
N PRO A 13 -2.15 -1.64 -9.49
CA PRO A 13 -3.13 -0.68 -10.00
C PRO A 13 -3.43 0.47 -9.02
N ALA A 14 -3.50 0.17 -7.72
CA ALA A 14 -3.69 1.17 -6.67
C ALA A 14 -2.53 2.18 -6.60
N GLU A 15 -1.28 1.70 -6.67
CA GLU A 15 -0.10 2.59 -6.74
C GLU A 15 -0.10 3.43 -8.00
N GLY A 16 -0.48 2.83 -9.15
CA GLY A 16 -0.58 3.57 -10.41
C GLY A 16 -1.62 4.68 -10.35
N ALA A 17 -2.76 4.43 -9.70
CA ALA A 17 -3.77 5.46 -9.46
C ALA A 17 -3.25 6.57 -8.54
N PHE A 18 -2.55 6.21 -7.46
CA PHE A 18 -1.94 7.18 -6.56
C PHE A 18 -0.91 8.08 -7.27
N VAL A 19 -0.02 7.50 -8.07
CA VAL A 19 1.01 8.27 -8.81
C VAL A 19 0.38 9.16 -9.87
N ARG A 20 -0.62 8.67 -10.62
CA ARG A 20 -1.33 9.51 -11.61
C ARG A 20 -1.99 10.73 -10.97
N GLU A 21 -2.53 10.57 -9.76
CA GLU A 21 -3.26 11.64 -9.09
C GLU A 21 -2.34 12.60 -8.33
N PHE A 22 -1.34 12.09 -7.60
CA PHE A 22 -0.54 12.88 -6.66
C PHE A 22 0.93 13.05 -7.07
N GLY A 23 1.40 12.31 -8.08
CA GLY A 23 2.81 12.28 -8.49
C GLY A 23 3.35 13.66 -8.83
N GLY A 24 2.63 14.42 -9.66
CA GLY A 24 3.08 15.77 -10.07
C GLY A 24 3.24 16.74 -8.87
N ALA A 25 2.33 16.69 -7.90
CA ALA A 25 2.42 17.53 -6.70
C ALA A 25 3.57 17.07 -5.78
N LEU A 26 3.82 15.77 -5.69
CA LEU A 26 4.96 15.21 -4.94
C LEU A 26 6.30 15.60 -5.57
N ASP A 27 6.39 15.54 -6.90
CA ASP A 27 7.57 15.93 -7.66
C ASP A 27 7.86 17.43 -7.52
N ALA A 28 6.82 18.27 -7.63
CA ALA A 28 6.94 19.71 -7.40
C ALA A 28 7.43 20.02 -5.96
N ALA A 29 6.86 19.36 -4.96
CA ALA A 29 7.29 19.54 -3.57
C ALA A 29 8.75 19.11 -3.34
N ARG A 30 9.22 18.08 -4.05
CA ARG A 30 10.63 17.64 -3.98
C ARG A 30 11.55 18.60 -4.72
N ALA A 31 11.13 19.16 -5.85
CA ALA A 31 11.90 20.16 -6.58
C ALA A 31 12.14 21.40 -5.71
N GLU A 32 11.12 21.89 -5.00
CA GLU A 32 11.24 23.00 -4.05
C GLU A 32 12.23 22.68 -2.92
N LEU A 33 12.21 21.45 -2.36
CA LEU A 33 13.20 21.06 -1.37
C LEU A 33 14.62 21.05 -1.91
N ARG A 34 14.83 20.64 -3.17
CA ARG A 34 16.16 20.68 -3.82
C ARG A 34 16.65 22.11 -4.00
N GLN A 35 15.77 23.00 -4.46
CA GLN A 35 16.08 24.43 -4.58
C GLN A 35 16.46 25.03 -3.22
N TRP A 36 15.71 24.73 -2.17
CA TRP A 36 16.06 25.15 -0.81
C TRP A 36 17.43 24.61 -0.34
N GLN A 37 17.78 23.37 -0.69
CA GLN A 37 19.08 22.78 -0.33
C GLN A 37 20.25 23.49 -1.03
N GLU A 38 20.03 23.98 -2.25
CA GLU A 38 21.05 24.69 -3.04
C GLU A 38 21.16 26.17 -2.65
N SER A 39 20.03 26.87 -2.51
CA SER A 39 20.00 28.33 -2.28
C SER A 39 19.93 28.74 -0.80
N GLY A 40 19.42 27.87 0.08
CA GLY A 40 19.12 28.20 1.48
C GLY A 40 17.89 29.10 1.67
N GLU A 41 17.17 29.46 0.60
CA GLU A 41 16.05 30.40 0.68
C GLU A 41 14.81 29.78 1.31
N ARG A 42 14.32 30.37 2.40
CA ARG A 42 13.16 29.86 3.15
C ARG A 42 11.84 29.85 2.34
N ALA A 43 11.76 30.63 1.27
CA ALA A 43 10.59 30.67 0.39
C ALA A 43 10.31 29.29 -0.22
N HIS A 44 11.35 28.61 -0.72
CA HIS A 44 11.26 27.26 -1.27
C HIS A 44 10.80 26.23 -0.23
N LEU A 45 11.32 26.32 1.00
CA LEU A 45 10.88 25.44 2.09
C LEU A 45 9.39 25.65 2.43
N HIS A 46 8.93 26.90 2.43
CA HIS A 46 7.52 27.20 2.68
C HIS A 46 6.61 26.70 1.54
N SER A 47 7.06 26.86 0.29
CA SER A 47 6.39 26.32 -0.91
C SER A 47 6.26 24.79 -0.83
N ALA A 48 7.35 24.09 -0.56
CA ALA A 48 7.36 22.64 -0.37
C ALA A 48 6.37 22.20 0.72
N TRP A 49 6.38 22.89 1.88
CA TRP A 49 5.48 22.60 2.99
C TRP A 49 4.00 22.76 2.59
N ALA A 50 3.65 23.83 1.88
CA ALA A 50 2.29 24.06 1.41
C ALA A 50 1.80 22.92 0.49
N LEU A 51 2.66 22.46 -0.42
CA LEU A 51 2.37 21.33 -1.32
C LEU A 51 2.14 20.03 -0.54
N TYR A 52 3.02 19.68 0.40
CA TYR A 52 2.83 18.49 1.24
C TYR A 52 1.58 18.57 2.11
N MET A 53 1.26 19.74 2.65
CA MET A 53 0.05 19.93 3.43
C MET A 53 -1.23 19.78 2.59
N GLY A 54 -1.21 20.25 1.34
CA GLY A 54 -2.30 20.01 0.39
C GLY A 54 -2.51 18.52 0.13
N LEU A 55 -1.42 17.80 -0.14
CA LEU A 55 -1.41 16.34 -0.32
C LEU A 55 -1.94 15.61 0.92
N PHE A 56 -1.45 15.97 2.10
CA PHE A 56 -1.88 15.37 3.36
C PHE A 56 -3.39 15.54 3.59
N ARG A 57 -3.93 16.73 3.33
CA ARG A 57 -5.36 17.02 3.46
C ARG A 57 -6.21 16.25 2.45
N ALA A 58 -5.68 15.97 1.26
CA ALA A 58 -6.36 15.18 0.24
C ALA A 58 -6.34 13.66 0.56
N VAL A 59 -5.21 13.14 1.06
CA VAL A 59 -5.00 11.70 1.28
C VAL A 59 -5.57 11.21 2.61
N SER A 60 -5.46 12.00 3.69
CA SER A 60 -5.84 11.56 5.04
C SER A 60 -7.29 11.08 5.16
N PRO A 61 -8.31 11.79 4.60
CA PRO A 61 -9.69 11.33 4.68
C PRO A 61 -9.90 10.00 3.93
N ARG A 62 -9.23 9.82 2.79
CA ARG A 62 -9.32 8.59 1.99
C ARG A 62 -8.73 7.41 2.76
N GLN A 63 -7.55 7.60 3.36
CA GLN A 63 -6.94 6.59 4.21
C GLN A 63 -7.84 6.22 5.40
N ALA A 64 -8.51 7.22 6.00
CA ALA A 64 -9.41 7.00 7.11
C ALA A 64 -10.64 6.17 6.73
N ALA A 65 -11.17 6.39 5.51
CA ALA A 65 -12.36 5.72 4.97
C ALA A 65 -12.09 4.30 4.41
N LEU A 66 -10.84 3.88 4.25
CA LEU A 66 -10.49 2.55 3.77
C LEU A 66 -10.81 1.47 4.82
N THR A 67 -11.99 0.88 4.71
CA THR A 67 -12.46 -0.25 5.53
C THR A 67 -12.29 -1.61 4.84
N SER A 68 -11.98 -1.62 3.55
CA SER A 68 -11.79 -2.83 2.75
C SER A 68 -10.79 -2.58 1.62
N LEU A 69 -10.03 -3.62 1.26
CA LEU A 69 -9.08 -3.61 0.15
C LEU A 69 -9.43 -4.72 -0.84
N ASP A 70 -9.32 -4.41 -2.12
CA ASP A 70 -9.45 -5.37 -3.21
C ASP A 70 -8.06 -5.83 -3.67
N LEU A 71 -7.76 -7.13 -3.54
CA LEU A 71 -6.49 -7.71 -3.94
C LEU A 71 -6.21 -7.52 -5.43
N ALA A 72 -7.22 -7.46 -6.30
CA ALA A 72 -6.99 -7.16 -7.72
C ALA A 72 -6.36 -5.77 -7.90
N SER A 73 -6.64 -4.84 -6.98
CA SER A 73 -6.10 -3.48 -7.03
C SER A 73 -4.79 -3.32 -6.24
N VAL A 74 -4.67 -4.01 -5.09
CA VAL A 74 -3.54 -3.82 -4.16
C VAL A 74 -2.48 -4.92 -4.19
N SER A 75 -2.78 -6.11 -4.72
CA SER A 75 -1.82 -7.20 -4.91
C SER A 75 -2.36 -8.29 -5.86
N PRO A 76 -2.33 -8.07 -7.18
CA PRO A 76 -2.77 -9.07 -8.16
C PRO A 76 -1.99 -10.39 -8.05
N ARG A 77 -0.71 -10.31 -7.63
CA ARG A 77 0.15 -11.47 -7.42
C ARG A 77 -0.36 -12.37 -6.30
N LEU A 78 -0.85 -11.78 -5.19
CA LEU A 78 -1.43 -12.55 -4.09
C LEU A 78 -2.79 -13.14 -4.49
N LEU A 79 -3.58 -12.42 -5.28
CA LEU A 79 -4.84 -12.93 -5.82
C LEU A 79 -4.62 -14.14 -6.75
N GLY A 80 -3.58 -14.10 -7.59
CA GLY A 80 -3.21 -15.18 -8.51
C GLY A 80 -2.45 -16.33 -7.87
N ALA A 81 -2.10 -16.24 -6.58
CA ALA A 81 -1.42 -17.31 -5.86
C ALA A 81 -2.44 -18.37 -5.41
N THR A 82 -2.50 -19.47 -6.15
CA THR A 82 -3.44 -20.58 -5.93
C THR A 82 -2.69 -21.91 -5.84
N ALA A 83 -3.26 -22.89 -5.13
CA ALA A 83 -2.69 -24.24 -4.99
C ALA A 83 -1.20 -24.24 -4.61
N LEU A 84 -0.85 -23.49 -3.56
CA LEU A 84 0.51 -23.42 -3.06
C LEU A 84 0.85 -24.69 -2.27
N GLU A 85 2.08 -25.17 -2.34
CA GLU A 85 2.56 -26.28 -1.48
C GLU A 85 2.78 -25.85 -0.02
N LEU A 86 2.59 -24.56 0.28
CA LEU A 86 2.78 -23.99 1.60
C LEU A 86 1.57 -24.27 2.49
N ALA A 87 1.83 -24.68 3.74
CA ALA A 87 0.80 -24.88 4.75
C ALA A 87 0.00 -23.59 5.02
N VAL A 88 -1.30 -23.73 5.31
CA VAL A 88 -2.06 -22.65 5.92
C VAL A 88 -1.43 -22.33 7.29
N PRO A 89 -1.08 -21.07 7.59
CA PRO A 89 -0.44 -20.73 8.86
C PRO A 89 -1.31 -21.13 10.06
N GLY A 90 -0.71 -21.88 11.00
CA GLY A 90 -1.39 -22.36 12.20
C GLY A 90 -2.16 -23.68 12.04
N THR A 91 -2.12 -24.34 10.87
CA THR A 91 -2.73 -25.67 10.66
C THR A 91 -1.72 -26.82 10.62
N TYR A 92 -0.42 -26.53 10.60
CA TYR A 92 0.61 -27.58 10.56
C TYR A 92 0.63 -28.37 11.88
N GLU A 93 0.40 -29.67 11.76
CA GLU A 93 0.52 -30.65 12.85
C GLU A 93 1.31 -31.87 12.33
N PRO A 94 2.39 -32.32 13.01
CA PRO A 94 3.29 -33.35 12.47
C PRO A 94 2.62 -34.70 12.16
N GLN A 95 1.50 -35.01 12.82
CA GLN A 95 0.78 -36.28 12.68
C GLN A 95 -0.49 -36.17 11.82
N ALA A 96 -0.83 -34.97 11.33
CA ALA A 96 -2.02 -34.74 10.52
C ALA A 96 -1.65 -34.50 9.04
N PRO A 97 -2.58 -34.75 8.09
CA PRO A 97 -2.40 -34.31 6.71
C PRO A 97 -2.14 -32.81 6.62
N LEU A 98 -1.20 -32.43 5.76
CA LEU A 98 -0.85 -31.02 5.54
C LEU A 98 -2.00 -30.30 4.83
N VAL A 99 -2.56 -29.28 5.47
CA VAL A 99 -3.53 -28.37 4.84
C VAL A 99 -2.77 -27.25 4.14
N THR A 100 -2.83 -27.21 2.82
CA THR A 100 -2.11 -26.24 1.99
C THR A 100 -2.97 -25.03 1.60
N ILE A 101 -2.34 -23.93 1.21
CA ILE A 101 -3.05 -22.71 0.80
C ILE A 101 -3.62 -22.90 -0.63
N SER A 102 -4.94 -23.10 -0.73
CA SER A 102 -5.62 -23.19 -2.02
C SER A 102 -5.78 -21.82 -2.69
N GLY A 103 -5.88 -20.74 -1.90
CA GLY A 103 -5.87 -19.37 -2.39
C GLY A 103 -6.23 -18.31 -1.34
N PHE A 104 -6.36 -17.06 -1.80
CA PHE A 104 -6.67 -15.91 -0.96
C PHE A 104 -8.04 -15.32 -1.33
N ARG A 105 -8.80 -14.88 -0.32
CA ARG A 105 -10.07 -14.19 -0.57
C ARG A 105 -9.81 -12.84 -1.25
N PRO A 106 -10.51 -12.52 -2.37
CA PRO A 106 -10.21 -11.31 -3.15
C PRO A 106 -10.34 -9.99 -2.38
N ARG A 107 -11.16 -9.98 -1.33
CA ARG A 107 -11.44 -8.78 -0.53
C ARG A 107 -10.93 -8.94 0.90
N LEU A 108 -10.10 -8.01 1.34
CA LEU A 108 -9.61 -7.91 2.70
C LEU A 108 -10.45 -6.91 3.50
N SER A 109 -10.65 -7.18 4.78
CA SER A 109 -11.22 -6.23 5.74
C SER A 109 -10.09 -5.46 6.42
N VAL A 110 -10.27 -4.15 6.60
CA VAL A 110 -9.37 -3.30 7.38
C VAL A 110 -10.06 -2.99 8.70
N ILE A 111 -9.41 -3.34 9.81
CA ILE A 111 -9.95 -3.10 11.15
C ILE A 111 -9.77 -1.62 11.50
N ALA A 112 -10.84 -0.94 11.91
CA ALA A 112 -10.82 0.47 12.26
C ALA A 112 -10.09 0.69 13.61
N SER A 113 -8.77 0.85 13.56
CA SER A 113 -7.91 1.18 14.71
C SER A 113 -6.79 2.13 14.28
N LYS A 114 -5.92 2.55 15.21
CA LYS A 114 -4.75 3.38 14.84
C LYS A 114 -3.80 2.66 13.87
N GLN A 115 -3.55 1.38 14.13
CA GLN A 115 -2.63 0.55 13.33
C GLN A 115 -3.28 -0.02 12.06
N ARG A 116 -4.61 -0.02 11.99
CA ARG A 116 -5.40 -0.51 10.83
C ARG A 116 -4.95 -1.88 10.29
N PRO A 117 -4.89 -2.93 11.14
CA PRO A 117 -4.49 -4.26 10.68
C PRO A 117 -5.48 -4.80 9.64
N ARG A 118 -4.97 -5.60 8.70
CA ARG A 118 -5.74 -6.21 7.62
C ARG A 118 -6.12 -7.62 8.02
N ARG A 119 -7.41 -7.96 7.95
CA ARG A 119 -7.89 -9.32 8.13
C ARG A 119 -7.81 -10.04 6.79
N VAL A 120 -6.80 -10.88 6.65
CA VAL A 120 -6.59 -11.76 5.49
C VAL A 120 -7.29 -13.09 5.74
N MET A 121 -8.01 -13.58 4.73
CA MET A 121 -8.67 -14.88 4.78
C MET A 121 -8.08 -15.78 3.71
N LEU A 122 -7.53 -16.91 4.13
CA LEU A 122 -6.96 -17.95 3.29
C LEU A 122 -7.97 -19.08 3.15
N ALA A 123 -8.00 -19.72 1.97
CA ALA A 123 -8.69 -20.98 1.77
C ALA A 123 -7.66 -22.12 1.89
N GLY A 124 -8.04 -23.18 2.62
CA GLY A 124 -7.31 -24.44 2.65
C GLY A 124 -7.68 -25.32 1.46
N ASP A 125 -6.92 -26.36 1.19
CA ASP A 125 -7.27 -27.43 0.26
C ASP A 125 -8.20 -28.50 0.87
N ASP A 126 -8.33 -28.50 2.20
CA ASP A 126 -9.24 -29.34 2.98
C ASP A 126 -10.72 -28.90 2.92
N ARG A 127 -11.01 -27.77 2.27
CA ARG A 127 -12.33 -27.12 2.24
C ARG A 127 -12.69 -26.48 0.90
#